data_AF-A0A142CT17-F1
#
_entry.id   AF-A0A142CT17-F1
#
_cell.length_a   1.000
_cell.length_b   1.000
_cell.length_c   1.000
_cell.angle_alpha   90.00
_cell.angle_beta   90.00
_cell.angle_gamma   90.00
#
_symmetry.space_group_name_H-M   'P 1'
#
loop_
_entity.id
_entity.type
_entity.pdbx_description
1 polymer ?
#
loop_
_entity_poly.entity_id
_entity_poly.type
_entity_poly.pdbx_seq_one_letter_code
_entity_poly.pdbx_strand_id
1 'polypeptide(L)'
;MTETITMADAKAIIENQIEELARRNKEPEWMTKIRYKGLETFEKAPHRDPIISEEELLQFIAKPEVEGIPEKIESLDDLPPEMKALLDRLGIDEVEQKYLAGLAVQTDTGVIYNQFLKEWEKKGLIVLPTEEAVRKYPDIVKQHFLKLFRADESKLAAYHTAIWNGGIFLYIKEGLKVPFPLHLFFLIQESALAQAPHIIIIAEKNTEFHLIEGCTSPVLTRHSLHLDMTEAYFHEGAKGQLTVLQNWPEYVHTRPMTRAKIGKNARFINTTVTLGSGKSNIGDPHYWVEEGGHVELNGIILGQKDFYVDLGGRMFLQGPGASGINASKSVIMDESKVITRGVIEADAPKTKGHISCDALLMSDKAVMETYPGLVSRVDDAELSHEAAIGKIREEELFYLMSRGLDEEKATQLIVKGFLDPMLKDIPMEFLVEIRKIIELAVSGGM
;
A
#
# COMPACT_ATOMS: atom_id res chain seq x y z
N MET A 1 8.32 33.53 -2.62
CA MET A 1 6.86 33.60 -2.45
C MET A 1 6.30 32.59 -3.42
N THR A 2 5.96 31.39 -2.95
CA THR A 2 5.24 30.41 -3.76
C THR A 2 3.92 31.04 -4.17
N GLU A 3 3.65 31.11 -5.47
CA GLU A 3 2.36 31.60 -5.97
C GLU A 3 1.24 30.78 -5.33
N THR A 4 0.21 31.45 -4.82
CA THR A 4 -0.95 30.76 -4.24
C THR A 4 -1.77 30.19 -5.38
N ILE A 5 -1.76 28.87 -5.52
CA ILE A 5 -2.53 28.14 -6.53
C ILE A 5 -4.01 28.20 -6.18
N THR A 6 -4.84 28.73 -7.08
CA THR A 6 -6.29 28.74 -6.90
C THR A 6 -6.91 27.43 -7.39
N MET A 7 -8.16 27.15 -6.98
CA MET A 7 -8.91 26.00 -7.49
C MET A 7 -9.06 26.04 -9.02
N ALA A 8 -9.19 27.24 -9.61
CA ALA A 8 -9.28 27.41 -11.06
C ALA A 8 -7.95 27.06 -11.77
N ASP A 9 -6.82 27.43 -11.17
CA ASP A 9 -5.49 27.07 -11.68
C ASP A 9 -5.27 25.56 -11.62
N ALA A 10 -5.58 24.94 -10.47
CA ALA A 10 -5.49 23.50 -10.31
C ALA A 10 -6.37 22.74 -11.32
N LYS A 11 -7.58 23.24 -11.62
CA LYS A 11 -8.45 22.68 -12.65
C LYS A 11 -7.81 22.72 -14.03
N ALA A 12 -7.28 23.87 -14.44
CA ALA A 12 -6.61 24.02 -15.72
C ALA A 12 -5.38 23.10 -15.83
N ILE A 13 -4.63 22.94 -14.73
CA ILE A 13 -3.50 22.01 -14.66
C ILE A 13 -3.97 20.55 -14.81
N ILE A 14 -5.01 20.15 -14.09
CA ILE A 14 -5.58 18.79 -14.21
C ILE A 14 -6.11 18.56 -15.62
N GLU A 15 -6.82 19.51 -16.21
CA GLU A 15 -7.35 19.42 -17.57
C GLU A 15 -6.21 19.19 -18.59
N ASN A 16 -5.13 19.98 -18.50
CA ASN A 16 -3.94 19.78 -19.32
C ASN A 16 -3.28 18.41 -19.08
N GLN A 17 -3.22 17.94 -17.83
CA GLN A 17 -2.72 16.59 -17.51
C GLN A 17 -3.60 15.49 -18.13
N ILE A 18 -4.93 15.65 -18.11
CA ILE A 18 -5.86 14.71 -18.74
C ILE A 18 -5.59 14.61 -20.25
N GLU A 19 -5.43 15.74 -20.93
CA GLU A 19 -5.10 15.77 -22.36
C GLU A 19 -3.75 15.12 -22.66
N GLU A 20 -2.74 15.43 -21.83
CA GLU A 20 -1.40 14.86 -21.94
C GLU A 20 -1.44 13.33 -21.78
N LEU A 21 -2.09 12.83 -20.73
CA LEU A 21 -2.24 11.40 -20.42
C LEU A 21 -3.04 10.69 -21.52
N ALA A 22 -4.16 11.26 -21.95
CA ALA A 22 -4.99 10.69 -23.02
C ALA A 22 -4.20 10.52 -24.32
N ARG A 23 -3.41 11.54 -24.69
CA ARG A 23 -2.53 11.52 -25.86
C ARG A 23 -1.37 10.54 -25.70
N ARG A 24 -0.63 10.61 -24.58
CA ARG A 24 0.55 9.80 -24.28
C ARG A 24 0.21 8.31 -24.26
N ASN A 25 -0.87 7.96 -23.57
CA ASN A 25 -1.28 6.58 -23.37
C ASN A 25 -2.17 6.04 -24.51
N LYS A 26 -2.56 6.90 -25.47
CA LYS A 26 -3.50 6.58 -26.56
C LYS A 26 -4.82 6.03 -26.00
N GLU A 27 -5.38 6.73 -25.03
CA GLU A 27 -6.54 6.24 -24.27
C GLU A 27 -7.79 6.15 -25.15
N PRO A 28 -8.63 5.12 -24.93
CA PRO A 28 -9.95 5.08 -25.53
C PRO A 28 -10.87 6.12 -24.89
N GLU A 29 -11.85 6.63 -25.67
CA GLU A 29 -12.75 7.71 -25.27
C GLU A 29 -13.44 7.49 -23.91
N TRP A 30 -13.77 6.24 -23.57
CA TRP A 30 -14.43 5.92 -22.31
C TRP A 30 -13.56 6.19 -21.08
N MET A 31 -12.23 6.04 -21.18
CA MET A 31 -11.31 6.32 -20.09
C MET A 31 -11.14 7.83 -19.92
N THR A 32 -10.98 8.57 -21.02
CA THR A 32 -10.93 10.04 -21.00
C THR A 32 -12.21 10.63 -20.39
N LYS A 33 -13.39 10.07 -20.69
CA LYS A 33 -14.67 10.46 -20.04
C LYS A 33 -14.65 10.25 -18.52
N ILE A 34 -14.05 9.15 -18.03
CA ILE A 34 -13.89 8.91 -16.59
C ILE A 34 -13.00 9.99 -15.96
N ARG A 35 -11.88 10.33 -16.63
CA ARG A 35 -10.97 11.37 -16.15
C ARG A 35 -11.67 12.73 -16.01
N TYR A 36 -12.42 13.15 -17.03
CA TYR A 36 -13.20 14.40 -16.96
C TYR A 36 -14.30 14.37 -15.90
N LYS A 37 -14.91 13.21 -15.63
CA LYS A 37 -15.83 13.06 -14.50
C LYS A 37 -15.10 13.26 -13.16
N GLY A 38 -13.87 12.77 -13.03
CA GLY A 38 -13.00 13.04 -11.88
C GLY A 38 -12.76 14.53 -11.69
N LEU A 39 -12.40 15.23 -12.77
CA LEU A 39 -12.18 16.69 -12.77
C LEU A 39 -13.44 17.47 -12.35
N GLU A 40 -14.61 17.13 -12.91
CA GLU A 40 -15.88 17.77 -12.53
C GLU A 40 -16.23 17.53 -11.05
N THR A 41 -15.90 16.33 -10.56
CA THR A 41 -16.18 15.94 -9.16
C THR A 41 -15.22 16.63 -8.20
N PHE A 42 -13.97 16.88 -8.59
CA PHE A 42 -12.91 17.48 -7.75
C PHE A 42 -13.30 18.85 -7.17
N GLU A 43 -14.02 19.66 -7.94
CA GLU A 43 -14.51 20.97 -7.48
C GLU A 43 -15.55 20.85 -6.36
N LYS A 44 -16.41 19.83 -6.44
CA LYS A 44 -17.59 19.67 -5.57
C LYS A 44 -17.34 18.73 -4.40
N ALA A 45 -16.39 17.82 -4.54
CA ALA A 45 -16.08 16.81 -3.54
C ALA A 45 -15.57 17.46 -2.25
N PRO A 46 -15.97 16.94 -1.08
CA PRO A 46 -15.50 17.47 0.18
C PRO A 46 -14.00 17.22 0.34
N HIS A 47 -13.28 18.20 0.87
CA HIS A 47 -11.94 17.98 1.40
C HIS A 47 -12.05 17.27 2.75
N ARG A 48 -11.49 16.07 2.86
CA ARG A 48 -11.62 15.20 4.05
C ARG A 48 -10.27 14.74 4.63
N ASP A 49 -9.16 15.21 4.07
CA ASP A 49 -7.84 14.83 4.57
C ASP A 49 -7.56 15.57 5.90
N PRO A 50 -7.18 14.86 6.96
CA PRO A 50 -6.95 15.49 8.27
C PRO A 50 -5.56 16.12 8.41
N ILE A 51 -4.62 15.85 7.49
CA ILE A 51 -3.23 16.32 7.55
C ILE A 51 -2.93 17.32 6.44
N ILE A 52 -3.27 16.98 5.19
CA ILE A 52 -3.03 17.83 4.03
C ILE A 52 -4.17 18.84 3.95
N SER A 53 -3.87 20.14 4.00
CA SER A 53 -4.90 21.17 3.82
C SER A 53 -5.37 21.23 2.35
N GLU A 54 -6.49 21.89 2.07
CA GLU A 54 -6.93 22.04 0.68
C GLU A 54 -5.90 22.86 -0.12
N GLU A 55 -5.31 23.90 0.48
CA GLU A 55 -4.26 24.71 -0.14
C GLU A 55 -2.99 23.89 -0.44
N GLU A 56 -2.56 23.03 0.48
CA GLU A 56 -1.41 22.14 0.28
C GLU A 56 -1.69 21.10 -0.82
N LEU A 57 -2.91 20.56 -0.88
CA LEU A 57 -3.33 19.71 -2.00
C LEU A 57 -3.21 20.44 -3.35
N LEU A 58 -3.65 21.70 -3.44
CA LEU A 58 -3.49 22.48 -4.69
C LEU A 58 -2.02 22.70 -5.05
N GLN A 59 -1.13 22.81 -4.06
CA GLN A 59 0.31 22.89 -4.30
C GLN A 59 0.89 21.58 -4.82
N PHE A 60 0.44 20.42 -4.34
CA PHE A 60 0.83 19.12 -4.92
C PHE A 60 0.39 18.95 -6.38
N ILE A 61 -0.68 19.63 -6.79
CA ILE A 61 -1.19 19.59 -8.17
C ILE A 61 -0.36 20.49 -9.09
N ALA A 62 0.12 21.62 -8.57
CA ALA A 62 0.99 22.51 -9.31
C ALA A 62 2.36 21.88 -9.52
N LYS A 63 2.79 21.73 -10.78
CA LYS A 63 4.14 21.27 -11.12
C LYS A 63 5.17 22.30 -10.63
N PRO A 64 6.06 22.03 -9.66
CA PRO A 64 7.33 22.74 -9.63
C PRO A 64 8.18 22.32 -10.85
N GLU A 65 8.87 23.28 -11.46
CA GLU A 65 9.95 22.97 -12.39
C GLU A 65 11.05 22.20 -11.63
N VAL A 66 11.44 21.04 -12.15
CA VAL A 66 12.56 20.26 -11.62
C VAL A 66 13.59 20.10 -12.72
N GLU A 67 14.76 20.71 -12.54
CA GLU A 67 15.93 20.47 -13.38
C GLU A 67 16.62 19.16 -12.97
N GLY A 68 16.98 18.31 -13.95
CA GLY A 68 18.07 17.35 -13.80
C GLY A 68 17.72 15.87 -13.57
N ILE A 69 16.47 15.43 -13.76
CA ILE A 69 16.13 14.00 -13.77
C ILE A 69 16.19 13.49 -15.23
N PRO A 70 16.94 12.42 -15.53
CA PRO A 70 16.95 11.86 -16.88
C PRO A 70 15.56 11.30 -17.25
N GLU A 71 15.07 11.67 -18.43
CA GLU A 71 13.71 11.37 -18.93
C GLU A 71 13.40 9.87 -19.14
N LYS A 72 14.37 8.96 -18.96
CA LYS A 72 14.18 7.53 -19.28
C LYS A 72 15.21 6.61 -18.62
N ILE A 73 14.73 5.51 -18.03
CA ILE A 73 15.52 4.37 -17.58
C ILE A 73 15.13 3.17 -18.46
N GLU A 74 16.02 2.73 -19.34
CA GLU A 74 15.74 1.64 -20.29
C GLU A 74 16.36 0.30 -19.86
N SER A 75 17.16 0.29 -18.78
CA SER A 75 17.85 -0.90 -18.28
C SER A 75 18.15 -0.80 -16.78
N LEU A 76 18.49 -1.95 -16.16
CA LEU A 76 18.97 -1.99 -14.77
C LEU A 76 20.25 -1.15 -14.56
N ASP A 77 21.05 -0.98 -15.63
CA ASP A 77 22.26 -0.17 -15.60
C ASP A 77 21.98 1.33 -15.51
N ASP A 78 20.78 1.77 -15.91
CA ASP A 78 20.33 3.17 -15.85
C ASP A 78 19.70 3.53 -14.50
N LEU A 79 19.59 2.57 -13.56
CA LEU A 79 19.02 2.82 -12.25
C LEU A 79 19.88 3.81 -11.43
N PRO A 80 19.27 4.73 -10.68
CA PRO A 80 20.00 5.61 -9.76
C PRO A 80 20.88 4.83 -8.78
N PRO A 81 22.03 5.36 -8.34
CA PRO A 81 22.93 4.69 -7.40
C PRO A 81 22.23 4.21 -6.11
N GLU A 82 21.25 4.96 -5.62
CA GLU A 82 20.47 4.62 -4.43
C GLU A 82 19.60 3.37 -4.65
N MET A 83 19.08 3.20 -5.87
CA MET A 83 18.26 2.05 -6.27
C MET A 83 19.13 0.81 -6.49
N LYS A 84 20.30 0.95 -7.13
CA LYS A 84 21.28 -0.16 -7.21
C LYS A 84 21.71 -0.60 -5.81
N ALA A 85 22.03 0.36 -4.94
CA ALA A 85 22.35 0.06 -3.55
C ALA A 85 21.17 -0.55 -2.78
N LEU A 86 19.91 -0.24 -3.13
CA LEU A 86 18.74 -0.90 -2.55
C LEU A 86 18.62 -2.35 -3.06
N LEU A 87 18.73 -2.59 -4.36
CA LEU A 87 18.71 -3.94 -4.95
C LEU A 87 19.83 -4.81 -4.37
N ASP A 88 21.04 -4.26 -4.23
CA ASP A 88 22.18 -4.94 -3.58
C ASP A 88 21.90 -5.23 -2.10
N ARG A 89 21.28 -4.29 -1.37
CA ARG A 89 20.89 -4.47 0.04
C ARG A 89 19.79 -5.50 0.22
N LEU A 90 18.89 -5.63 -0.76
CA LEU A 90 17.85 -6.64 -0.82
C LEU A 90 18.44 -8.03 -1.15
N GLY A 91 19.75 -8.14 -1.37
CA GLY A 91 20.44 -9.41 -1.61
C GLY A 91 20.14 -10.01 -2.99
N ILE A 92 19.70 -9.17 -3.93
CA ILE A 92 19.33 -9.61 -5.27
C ILE A 92 20.61 -9.67 -6.14
N ASP A 93 21.20 -10.86 -6.26
CA ASP A 93 22.43 -11.08 -7.05
C ASP A 93 22.25 -10.77 -8.55
N GLU A 94 23.29 -10.34 -9.27
CA GLU A 94 23.24 -10.02 -10.72
C GLU A 94 22.65 -11.14 -11.60
N VAL A 95 22.75 -12.39 -11.14
CA VAL A 95 22.16 -13.56 -11.79
C VAL A 95 20.67 -13.68 -11.45
N GLU A 96 20.27 -13.45 -10.20
CA GLU A 96 18.87 -13.35 -9.77
C GLU A 96 18.19 -12.12 -10.38
N GLN A 97 18.88 -11.01 -10.61
CA GLN A 97 18.40 -9.86 -11.40
C GLN A 97 18.00 -10.25 -12.83
N LYS A 98 18.70 -11.24 -13.42
CA LYS A 98 18.35 -11.82 -14.73
C LYS A 98 17.20 -12.84 -14.66
N TYR A 99 16.95 -13.43 -13.49
CA TYR A 99 15.89 -14.43 -13.23
C TYR A 99 14.69 -13.89 -12.44
N LEU A 100 14.69 -12.61 -12.03
CA LEU A 100 13.57 -11.81 -11.52
C LEU A 100 12.56 -11.47 -12.64
N ALA A 101 12.30 -12.49 -13.42
CA ALA A 101 11.20 -12.74 -14.29
C ALA A 101 9.86 -12.44 -13.59
N GLY A 102 9.50 -11.17 -13.51
CA GLY A 102 8.34 -10.68 -12.77
C GLY A 102 8.51 -9.29 -12.16
N LEU A 103 9.73 -8.73 -12.14
CA LEU A 103 10.02 -7.38 -11.67
C LEU A 103 9.37 -6.34 -12.60
N ALA A 104 8.15 -5.91 -12.30
CA ALA A 104 7.66 -4.65 -12.83
C ALA A 104 8.24 -3.55 -11.94
N VAL A 105 9.42 -3.04 -12.29
CA VAL A 105 9.86 -1.75 -11.80
C VAL A 105 9.01 -0.72 -12.52
N GLN A 106 8.05 -0.12 -11.82
CA GLN A 106 7.35 1.04 -12.34
C GLN A 106 8.22 2.26 -12.11
N THR A 107 9.02 2.59 -13.11
CA THR A 107 9.52 3.95 -13.33
C THR A 107 8.46 4.73 -14.12
N ASP A 108 8.54 6.06 -14.14
CA ASP A 108 7.61 6.93 -14.88
C ASP A 108 7.62 6.69 -16.41
N THR A 109 8.43 5.75 -16.92
CA THR A 109 8.43 5.29 -18.31
C THR A 109 8.71 3.78 -18.45
N GLY A 110 7.67 2.95 -18.34
CA GLY A 110 7.61 1.63 -19.00
C GLY A 110 8.07 0.41 -18.19
N VAL A 111 7.19 -0.59 -18.09
CA VAL A 111 7.46 -1.89 -17.44
C VAL A 111 8.43 -2.72 -18.28
N ILE A 112 9.60 -3.04 -17.72
CA ILE A 112 10.66 -3.84 -18.34
C ILE A 112 10.75 -5.22 -17.65
N TYR A 113 10.10 -6.27 -18.19
CA TYR A 113 10.73 -7.42 -18.87
C TYR A 113 9.73 -8.56 -19.21
N ASN A 114 9.94 -9.15 -20.39
CA ASN A 114 8.86 -9.59 -21.29
C ASN A 114 9.07 -11.00 -21.88
N GLN A 115 9.67 -11.97 -21.17
CA GLN A 115 9.85 -13.33 -21.72
C GLN A 115 9.28 -14.44 -20.83
N PHE A 116 9.52 -14.39 -19.52
CA PHE A 116 8.86 -15.31 -18.60
C PHE A 116 7.38 -15.00 -18.43
N LEU A 117 7.01 -13.72 -18.26
CA LEU A 117 5.60 -13.32 -18.23
C LEU A 117 4.88 -13.68 -19.52
N LYS A 118 5.55 -13.69 -20.69
CA LYS A 118 4.93 -14.18 -21.93
C LYS A 118 4.59 -15.67 -21.89
N GLU A 119 5.44 -16.50 -21.28
CA GLU A 119 5.14 -17.94 -21.11
C GLU A 119 3.99 -18.16 -20.11
N TRP A 120 3.90 -17.33 -19.07
CA TRP A 120 2.81 -17.36 -18.10
C TRP A 120 1.52 -16.71 -18.60
N GLU A 121 1.61 -15.73 -19.50
CA GLU A 121 0.48 -15.12 -20.22
C GLU A 121 -0.25 -16.17 -21.05
N LYS A 122 0.49 -17.07 -21.72
CA LYS A 122 -0.10 -18.24 -22.40
C LYS A 122 -0.87 -19.17 -21.45
N LYS A 123 -0.48 -19.22 -20.17
CA LYS A 123 -1.16 -19.99 -19.12
C LYS A 123 -2.31 -19.22 -18.45
N GLY A 124 -2.46 -17.94 -18.78
CA GLY A 124 -3.52 -17.07 -18.26
C GLY A 124 -3.12 -16.19 -17.07
N LEU A 125 -1.82 -15.99 -16.81
CA LEU A 125 -1.34 -14.96 -15.89
C LEU A 125 -0.96 -13.71 -16.68
N ILE A 126 -1.75 -12.66 -16.54
CA ILE A 126 -1.59 -11.40 -17.24
C ILE A 126 -1.11 -10.36 -16.23
N VAL A 127 0.08 -9.80 -16.47
CA VAL A 127 0.68 -8.73 -15.66
C VAL A 127 1.18 -7.66 -16.60
N LEU A 128 0.59 -6.46 -16.57
CA LEU A 128 0.98 -5.33 -17.40
C LEU A 128 0.55 -3.99 -16.78
N PRO A 129 1.10 -2.85 -17.25
CA PRO A 129 0.65 -1.53 -16.81
C PRO A 129 -0.86 -1.36 -16.96
N THR A 130 -1.52 -0.73 -15.99
CA THR A 130 -2.97 -0.53 -16.05
C THR A 130 -3.39 0.25 -17.31
N GLU A 131 -2.59 1.21 -17.78
CA GLU A 131 -2.81 1.95 -19.04
C GLU A 131 -2.81 1.06 -20.29
N GLU A 132 -1.97 0.03 -20.30
CA GLU A 132 -1.99 -0.96 -21.37
C GLU A 132 -3.24 -1.82 -21.31
N ALA A 133 -3.70 -2.19 -20.10
CA ALA A 133 -4.88 -3.01 -19.89
C ALA A 133 -6.15 -2.29 -20.33
N VAL A 134 -6.24 -0.97 -20.09
CA VAL A 134 -7.34 -0.12 -20.58
C VAL A 134 -7.55 -0.29 -22.09
N ARG A 135 -6.46 -0.49 -22.86
CA ARG A 135 -6.50 -0.63 -24.32
C ARG A 135 -6.63 -2.07 -24.79
N LYS A 136 -5.88 -2.99 -24.19
CA LYS A 136 -5.82 -4.41 -24.60
C LYS A 136 -7.02 -5.23 -24.11
N TYR A 137 -7.53 -4.91 -22.92
CA TYR A 137 -8.60 -5.65 -22.24
C TYR A 137 -9.76 -4.74 -21.78
N PRO A 138 -10.31 -3.87 -22.66
CA PRO A 138 -11.26 -2.84 -22.26
C PRO A 138 -12.54 -3.41 -21.62
N ASP A 139 -12.99 -4.58 -22.04
CA ASP A 139 -14.22 -5.20 -21.51
C ASP A 139 -14.05 -5.65 -20.05
N ILE A 140 -12.89 -6.21 -19.72
CA ILE A 140 -12.55 -6.63 -18.36
C ILE A 140 -12.29 -5.39 -17.50
N VAL A 141 -11.47 -4.44 -17.98
CA VAL A 141 -11.12 -3.26 -17.19
C VAL A 141 -12.34 -2.39 -16.89
N LYS A 142 -13.25 -2.18 -17.85
CA LYS A 142 -14.50 -1.41 -17.59
C LYS A 142 -15.39 -2.01 -16.52
N GLN A 143 -15.32 -3.32 -16.28
CA GLN A 143 -16.09 -4.01 -15.25
C GLN A 143 -15.49 -3.86 -13.85
N HIS A 144 -14.22 -3.47 -13.73
CA HIS A 144 -13.47 -3.50 -12.47
C HIS A 144 -12.86 -2.14 -12.09
N PHE A 145 -12.54 -1.27 -13.05
CA PHE A 145 -11.94 0.04 -12.80
C PHE A 145 -12.97 1.02 -12.21
N LEU A 146 -12.62 1.59 -11.05
CA LEU A 146 -13.41 2.48 -10.19
C LEU A 146 -14.82 1.95 -9.92
N LYS A 147 -14.94 0.69 -9.47
CA LYS A 147 -16.23 0.12 -9.01
C LYS A 147 -16.32 -0.01 -7.50
N LEU A 148 -15.20 -0.16 -6.83
CA LEU A 148 -15.11 -0.16 -5.38
C LEU A 148 -14.85 1.24 -4.85
N PHE A 149 -14.24 2.14 -5.64
CA PHE A 149 -14.03 3.54 -5.31
C PHE A 149 -15.05 4.46 -5.99
N ARG A 150 -15.42 5.54 -5.30
CA ARG A 150 -16.20 6.63 -5.88
C ARG A 150 -15.43 7.94 -5.81
N ALA A 151 -15.43 8.66 -6.93
CA ALA A 151 -14.77 9.96 -7.03
C ALA A 151 -15.31 11.01 -6.03
N ASP A 152 -16.57 10.90 -5.59
CA ASP A 152 -17.21 11.88 -4.72
C ASP A 152 -16.96 11.66 -3.22
N GLU A 153 -16.21 10.62 -2.84
CA GLU A 153 -15.86 10.32 -1.45
C GLU A 153 -14.96 11.41 -0.83
N SER A 154 -14.04 11.95 -1.63
CA SER A 154 -13.12 13.00 -1.22
C SER A 154 -12.52 13.71 -2.43
N LYS A 155 -12.00 14.91 -2.21
CA LYS A 155 -11.23 15.65 -3.22
C LYS A 155 -10.01 14.85 -3.74
N LEU A 156 -9.34 14.08 -2.89
CA LEU A 156 -8.26 13.16 -3.28
C LEU A 156 -8.75 12.01 -4.19
N ALA A 157 -9.92 11.43 -3.90
CA ALA A 157 -10.49 10.37 -4.74
C ALA A 157 -10.92 10.90 -6.12
N ALA A 158 -11.47 12.12 -6.17
CA ALA A 158 -11.78 12.81 -7.41
C ALA A 158 -10.51 13.12 -8.23
N TYR A 159 -9.47 13.61 -7.55
CA TYR A 159 -8.17 13.87 -8.16
C TYR A 159 -7.55 12.60 -8.74
N HIS A 160 -7.48 11.51 -7.95
CA HIS A 160 -7.05 10.19 -8.42
C HIS A 160 -7.82 9.75 -9.66
N THR A 161 -9.16 9.86 -9.63
CA THR A 161 -10.03 9.50 -10.76
C THR A 161 -9.66 10.28 -12.03
N ALA A 162 -9.29 11.55 -11.90
CA ALA A 162 -8.90 12.41 -13.02
C ALA A 162 -7.50 12.05 -13.57
N ILE A 163 -6.52 11.89 -12.68
CA ILE A 163 -5.09 11.94 -13.05
C ILE A 163 -4.35 10.63 -12.95
N TRP A 164 -4.99 9.55 -12.47
CA TRP A 164 -4.32 8.27 -12.19
C TRP A 164 -3.28 7.93 -13.26
N ASN A 165 -2.11 7.56 -12.78
CA ASN A 165 -0.92 7.33 -13.59
C ASN A 165 -0.19 6.11 -13.05
N GLY A 166 0.12 5.19 -13.95
CA GLY A 166 0.66 3.87 -13.65
C GLY A 166 -0.27 3.00 -12.80
N GLY A 167 0.34 2.07 -12.08
CA GLY A 167 -0.34 0.94 -11.47
C GLY A 167 -0.27 -0.30 -12.36
N ILE A 168 -0.71 -1.42 -11.79
CA ILE A 168 -0.56 -2.73 -12.42
C ILE A 168 -1.92 -3.42 -12.54
N PHE A 169 -2.16 -3.99 -13.71
CA PHE A 169 -3.27 -4.89 -13.97
C PHE A 169 -2.77 -6.33 -13.85
N LEU A 170 -3.21 -7.01 -12.79
CA LEU A 170 -2.97 -8.42 -12.51
C LEU A 170 -4.26 -9.20 -12.75
N TYR A 171 -4.27 -10.06 -13.76
CA TYR A 171 -5.36 -11.00 -14.01
C TYR A 171 -4.83 -12.43 -13.96
N ILE A 172 -5.44 -13.26 -13.12
CA ILE A 172 -5.11 -14.68 -12.98
C ILE A 172 -6.31 -15.50 -13.43
N LYS A 173 -6.15 -16.27 -14.51
CA LYS A 173 -7.18 -17.15 -15.08
C LYS A 173 -7.58 -18.27 -14.12
N GLU A 174 -8.83 -18.71 -14.21
CA GLU A 174 -9.42 -19.79 -13.41
C GLU A 174 -8.51 -21.01 -13.27
N GLY A 175 -8.35 -21.48 -12.02
CA GLY A 175 -7.58 -22.66 -11.63
C GLY A 175 -6.06 -22.47 -11.66
N LEU A 176 -5.55 -21.32 -12.11
CA LEU A 176 -4.11 -21.09 -12.19
C LEU A 176 -3.52 -20.83 -10.80
N LYS A 177 -2.49 -21.61 -10.47
CA LYS A 177 -1.69 -21.43 -9.26
C LYS A 177 -0.31 -20.94 -9.65
N VAL A 178 0.06 -19.76 -9.18
CA VAL A 178 1.37 -19.14 -9.41
C VAL A 178 2.31 -19.62 -8.29
N PRO A 179 3.33 -20.44 -8.60
CA PRO A 179 4.14 -21.12 -7.58
C PRO A 179 5.29 -20.26 -7.03
N PHE A 180 5.34 -18.98 -7.39
CA PHE A 180 6.36 -18.02 -6.97
C PHE A 180 5.68 -16.68 -6.66
N PRO A 181 6.29 -15.85 -5.80
CA PRO A 181 5.81 -14.50 -5.58
C PRO A 181 6.04 -13.61 -6.81
N LEU A 182 5.08 -12.71 -7.05
CA LEU A 182 5.18 -11.64 -8.04
C LEU A 182 5.67 -10.37 -7.34
N HIS A 183 6.72 -9.74 -7.85
CA HIS A 183 7.30 -8.54 -7.23
C HIS A 183 7.01 -7.29 -8.06
N LEU A 184 6.40 -6.29 -7.44
CA LEU A 184 6.13 -4.98 -8.00
C LEU A 184 6.92 -3.95 -7.21
N PHE A 185 7.66 -3.08 -7.89
CA PHE A 185 8.40 -2.00 -7.24
C PHE A 185 7.96 -0.66 -7.78
N PHE A 186 7.44 0.21 -6.92
CA PHE A 186 7.08 1.60 -7.26
C PHE A 186 8.19 2.53 -6.78
N LEU A 187 8.74 3.32 -7.71
CA LEU A 187 9.77 4.32 -7.41
C LEU A 187 9.25 5.71 -7.77
N ILE A 188 9.16 6.61 -6.78
CA ILE A 188 8.86 8.03 -7.05
C ILE A 188 10.15 8.69 -7.56
N GLN A 189 10.19 9.10 -8.83
CA GLN A 189 11.38 9.71 -9.41
C GLN A 189 11.28 11.23 -9.51
N GLU A 190 10.13 11.77 -9.93
CA GLU A 190 9.96 13.21 -10.15
C GLU A 190 9.49 13.97 -8.90
N SER A 191 10.25 15.00 -8.51
CA SER A 191 9.91 15.87 -7.38
C SER A 191 8.83 16.91 -7.75
N ALA A 192 7.65 16.45 -8.14
CA ALA A 192 6.54 17.33 -8.52
C ALA A 192 5.20 16.63 -8.72
N LEU A 193 5.18 15.30 -8.86
CA LEU A 193 3.96 14.58 -9.21
C LEU A 193 3.36 13.93 -7.97
N ALA A 194 2.06 14.16 -7.78
CA ALA A 194 1.27 13.19 -7.07
C ALA A 194 1.29 11.89 -7.89
N GLN A 195 1.99 10.87 -7.39
CA GLN A 195 1.95 9.54 -7.99
C GLN A 195 0.60 8.94 -7.63
N ALA A 196 -0.17 8.53 -8.64
CA ALA A 196 -1.53 8.02 -8.42
C ALA A 196 -1.71 6.66 -9.09
N PRO A 197 -0.97 5.61 -8.65
CA PRO A 197 -1.06 4.31 -9.27
C PRO A 197 -2.44 3.70 -9.00
N HIS A 198 -3.02 3.13 -10.04
CA HIS A 198 -4.28 2.40 -9.93
C HIS A 198 -4.04 0.91 -10.23
N ILE A 199 -4.04 0.10 -9.18
CA ILE A 199 -3.78 -1.34 -9.24
C ILE A 199 -5.11 -2.08 -9.31
N ILE A 200 -5.22 -3.01 -10.26
CA ILE A 200 -6.38 -3.89 -10.39
C ILE A 200 -5.91 -5.32 -10.29
N ILE A 201 -6.47 -6.06 -9.33
CA ILE A 201 -6.20 -7.48 -9.13
C ILE A 201 -7.49 -8.25 -9.39
N ILE A 202 -7.47 -9.17 -10.35
CA ILE A 202 -8.59 -10.05 -10.67
C ILE A 202 -8.11 -11.49 -10.56
N ALA A 203 -8.56 -12.18 -9.52
CA ALA A 203 -8.24 -13.56 -9.23
C ALA A 203 -9.48 -14.42 -9.51
N GLU A 204 -9.50 -15.08 -10.66
CA GLU A 204 -10.59 -15.96 -11.07
C GLU A 204 -10.73 -17.16 -10.14
N LYS A 205 -11.77 -17.98 -10.36
CA LYS A 205 -12.10 -19.10 -9.47
C LYS A 205 -10.91 -20.02 -9.23
N ASN A 206 -10.74 -20.47 -7.99
CA ASN A 206 -9.74 -21.45 -7.58
C ASN A 206 -8.29 -21.10 -7.96
N THR A 207 -7.96 -19.81 -8.03
CA THR A 207 -6.59 -19.32 -8.27
C THR A 207 -5.76 -19.24 -7.00
N GLU A 208 -4.44 -19.17 -7.14
CA GLU A 208 -3.52 -18.99 -6.01
C GLU A 208 -2.33 -18.13 -6.44
N PHE A 209 -2.05 -17.04 -5.72
CA PHE A 209 -0.90 -16.16 -5.99
C PHE A 209 -0.42 -15.42 -4.72
N HIS A 210 0.80 -14.90 -4.80
CA HIS A 210 1.38 -13.96 -3.83
C HIS A 210 1.95 -12.78 -4.60
N LEU A 211 1.50 -11.57 -4.28
CA LEU A 211 1.98 -10.31 -4.82
C LEU A 211 2.71 -9.55 -3.71
N ILE A 212 3.92 -9.09 -4.01
CA ILE A 212 4.71 -8.27 -3.12
C ILE A 212 4.92 -6.93 -3.80
N GLU A 213 4.62 -5.87 -3.10
CA GLU A 213 4.77 -4.49 -3.53
C GLU A 213 5.83 -3.81 -2.65
N GLY A 214 6.87 -3.25 -3.26
CA GLY A 214 7.87 -2.43 -2.59
C GLY A 214 7.79 -0.98 -3.05
N CYS A 215 7.53 -0.06 -2.12
CA CYS A 215 7.41 1.37 -2.40
C CYS A 215 8.49 2.15 -1.66
N THR A 216 9.29 2.92 -2.40
CA THR A 216 10.36 3.77 -1.86
C THR A 216 10.54 5.04 -2.70
N SER A 217 11.18 6.06 -2.14
CA SER A 217 11.56 7.29 -2.83
C SER A 217 13.06 7.59 -2.63
N PRO A 218 13.79 8.03 -3.68
CA PRO A 218 15.11 8.64 -3.51
C PRO A 218 15.01 9.93 -2.70
N VAL A 219 16.05 10.23 -1.91
CA VAL A 219 16.15 11.36 -0.95
C VAL A 219 16.06 12.76 -1.61
N LEU A 220 15.93 12.83 -2.93
CA LEU A 220 16.08 14.06 -3.71
C LEU A 220 14.79 14.89 -3.86
N THR A 221 13.61 14.34 -3.55
CA THR A 221 12.36 15.08 -3.71
C THR A 221 12.04 15.87 -2.43
N ARG A 222 11.62 17.13 -2.55
CA ARG A 222 11.07 17.87 -1.40
C ARG A 222 9.60 18.07 -1.69
N HIS A 223 8.74 17.50 -0.85
CA HIS A 223 7.28 17.55 -0.95
C HIS A 223 6.70 16.61 -2.02
N SER A 224 6.24 15.43 -1.62
CA SER A 224 5.66 14.43 -2.54
C SER A 224 4.41 13.78 -1.95
N LEU A 225 3.45 13.45 -2.82
CA LEU A 225 2.20 12.80 -2.46
C LEU A 225 2.06 11.49 -3.25
N HIS A 226 1.85 10.38 -2.56
CA HIS A 226 1.56 9.07 -3.13
C HIS A 226 0.11 8.71 -2.83
N LEU A 227 -0.71 8.58 -3.88
CA LEU A 227 -2.14 8.27 -3.82
C LEU A 227 -2.40 6.93 -4.50
N ASP A 228 -2.14 5.82 -3.82
CA ASP A 228 -2.36 4.50 -4.38
C ASP A 228 -3.79 4.01 -4.15
N MET A 229 -4.42 3.53 -5.22
CA MET A 229 -5.70 2.84 -5.17
C MET A 229 -5.55 1.42 -5.71
N THR A 230 -5.91 0.45 -4.90
CA THR A 230 -5.96 -0.97 -5.28
C THR A 230 -7.39 -1.48 -5.25
N GLU A 231 -7.88 -2.00 -6.37
CA GLU A 231 -9.15 -2.73 -6.46
C GLU A 231 -8.90 -4.21 -6.71
N ALA A 232 -9.24 -5.05 -5.74
CA ALA A 232 -9.02 -6.49 -5.81
C ALA A 232 -10.35 -7.28 -5.85
N TYR A 233 -10.42 -8.26 -6.74
CA TYR A 233 -11.60 -9.07 -6.98
C TYR A 233 -11.21 -10.54 -6.92
N PHE A 234 -11.60 -11.20 -5.83
CA PHE A 234 -11.36 -12.61 -5.62
C PHE A 234 -12.64 -13.39 -5.89
N HIS A 235 -12.63 -14.19 -6.94
CA HIS A 235 -13.74 -15.09 -7.26
C HIS A 235 -13.69 -16.36 -6.40
N GLU A 236 -14.71 -17.20 -6.56
CA GLU A 236 -14.93 -18.39 -5.74
C GLU A 236 -13.66 -19.25 -5.56
N GLY A 237 -13.27 -19.51 -4.30
CA GLY A 237 -12.12 -20.35 -3.97
C GLY A 237 -10.74 -19.75 -4.32
N ALA A 238 -10.68 -18.51 -4.82
CA ALA A 238 -9.41 -17.83 -5.10
C ALA A 238 -8.63 -17.56 -3.81
N LYS A 239 -7.31 -17.63 -3.88
CA LYS A 239 -6.40 -17.33 -2.78
C LYS A 239 -5.37 -16.31 -3.22
N GLY A 240 -5.28 -15.19 -2.53
CA GLY A 240 -4.23 -14.21 -2.77
C GLY A 240 -3.60 -13.74 -1.48
N GLN A 241 -2.32 -13.41 -1.60
CA GLN A 241 -1.59 -12.65 -0.60
C GLN A 241 -1.06 -11.39 -1.26
N LEU A 242 -1.27 -10.25 -0.62
CA LEU A 242 -0.66 -8.97 -0.97
C LEU A 242 0.25 -8.57 0.19
N THR A 243 1.52 -8.35 -0.08
CA THR A 243 2.48 -7.83 0.91
C THR A 243 2.99 -6.49 0.42
N VAL A 244 2.56 -5.40 1.05
CA VAL A 244 2.98 -4.04 0.71
C VAL A 244 4.04 -3.58 1.70
N LEU A 245 5.21 -3.21 1.21
CA LEU A 245 6.30 -2.65 1.98
C LEU A 245 6.50 -1.21 1.59
N GLN A 246 6.46 -0.32 2.58
CA GLN A 246 6.54 1.11 2.38
C GLN A 246 7.70 1.66 3.21
N ASN A 247 8.68 2.26 2.56
CA ASN A 247 9.78 2.96 3.23
C ASN A 247 9.92 4.37 2.66
N TRP A 248 9.31 5.33 3.34
CA TRP A 248 9.17 6.69 2.84
C TRP A 248 10.02 7.70 3.62
N PRO A 249 10.68 8.65 2.94
CA PRO A 249 11.34 9.79 3.58
C PRO A 249 10.37 10.78 4.24
N GLU A 250 10.91 11.62 5.15
CA GLU A 250 10.18 12.57 6.02
C GLU A 250 9.29 13.60 5.36
N TYR A 251 9.39 13.78 4.05
CA TYR A 251 8.62 14.76 3.28
C TYR A 251 7.50 14.13 2.44
N VAL A 252 7.34 12.80 2.49
CA VAL A 252 6.35 12.10 1.66
C VAL A 252 5.05 11.91 2.44
N HIS A 253 3.94 12.31 1.83
CA HIS A 253 2.59 11.96 2.26
C HIS A 253 2.08 10.78 1.43
N THR A 254 1.43 9.81 2.08
CA THR A 254 0.97 8.57 1.44
C THR A 254 -0.47 8.28 1.82
N ARG A 255 -1.26 7.84 0.84
CA ARG A 255 -2.69 7.53 1.00
C ARG A 255 -3.04 6.15 0.43
N PRO A 256 -2.57 5.06 1.06
CA PRO A 256 -2.87 3.72 0.59
C PRO A 256 -4.30 3.32 0.79
N MET A 257 -4.97 3.07 -0.33
CA MET A 257 -6.38 2.70 -0.36
C MET A 257 -6.54 1.35 -1.06
N THR A 258 -6.73 0.29 -0.28
CA THR A 258 -7.05 -1.04 -0.81
C THR A 258 -8.53 -1.35 -0.61
N ARG A 259 -9.23 -1.70 -1.69
CA ARG A 259 -10.60 -2.21 -1.61
C ARG A 259 -10.67 -3.57 -2.27
N ALA A 260 -11.30 -4.53 -1.60
CA ALA A 260 -11.45 -5.87 -2.17
C ALA A 260 -12.83 -6.49 -1.98
N LYS A 261 -13.28 -7.23 -2.99
CA LYS A 261 -14.39 -8.19 -2.89
C LYS A 261 -13.82 -9.60 -2.78
N ILE A 262 -14.19 -10.29 -1.71
CA ILE A 262 -13.76 -11.64 -1.38
C ILE A 262 -14.95 -12.56 -1.59
N GLY A 263 -14.92 -13.29 -2.71
CA GLY A 263 -16.00 -14.18 -3.12
C GLY A 263 -16.13 -15.43 -2.24
N LYS A 264 -17.13 -16.25 -2.57
CA LYS A 264 -17.43 -17.50 -1.86
C LYS A 264 -16.18 -18.38 -1.65
N ASN A 265 -15.90 -18.79 -0.41
CA ASN A 265 -14.74 -19.62 -0.03
C ASN A 265 -13.38 -19.07 -0.49
N ALA A 266 -13.30 -17.80 -0.89
CA ALA A 266 -12.05 -17.16 -1.28
C ALA A 266 -11.28 -16.69 -0.05
N ARG A 267 -9.96 -16.57 -0.16
CA ARG A 267 -9.07 -16.09 0.90
C ARG A 267 -8.19 -14.95 0.40
N PHE A 268 -8.18 -13.85 1.12
CA PHE A 268 -7.27 -12.74 0.87
C PHE A 268 -6.51 -12.36 2.14
N ILE A 269 -5.18 -12.31 2.05
CA ILE A 269 -4.32 -11.81 3.13
C ILE A 269 -3.64 -10.53 2.60
N ASN A 270 -3.85 -9.41 3.27
CA ASN A 270 -3.20 -8.14 2.98
C ASN A 270 -2.27 -7.79 4.15
N THR A 271 -0.97 -7.82 3.92
CA THR A 271 0.04 -7.49 4.91
C THR A 271 0.74 -6.20 4.50
N THR A 272 0.62 -5.16 5.31
CA THR A 272 1.30 -3.88 5.10
C THR A 272 2.41 -3.72 6.13
N VAL A 273 3.61 -3.43 5.65
CA VAL A 273 4.79 -3.12 6.46
C VAL A 273 5.15 -1.67 6.20
N THR A 274 4.88 -0.81 7.19
CA THR A 274 5.16 0.62 7.12
C THR A 274 6.43 0.91 7.90
N LEU A 275 7.47 1.29 7.18
CA LEU A 275 8.82 1.54 7.64
C LEU A 275 9.19 3.02 7.45
N GLY A 276 10.07 3.49 8.32
CA GLY A 276 10.75 4.77 8.15
C GLY A 276 10.08 5.93 8.88
N SER A 277 10.22 7.11 8.31
CA SER A 277 9.96 8.38 8.98
C SER A 277 9.10 9.31 8.12
N GLY A 278 8.22 8.76 7.28
CA GLY A 278 7.36 9.50 6.35
C GLY A 278 6.63 10.69 6.99
N LYS A 279 6.13 11.64 6.19
CA LYS A 279 5.40 12.77 6.78
C LYS A 279 4.05 12.34 7.32
N SER A 280 3.27 11.65 6.48
CA SER A 280 2.02 11.01 6.90
C SER A 280 1.66 9.79 6.06
N ASN A 281 1.03 8.81 6.70
CA ASN A 281 0.46 7.63 6.04
C ASN A 281 -0.96 7.41 6.54
N ILE A 282 -1.94 7.58 5.66
CA ILE A 282 -3.35 7.46 6.00
C ILE A 282 -4.03 6.50 5.03
N GLY A 283 -4.51 5.38 5.54
CA GLY A 283 -5.20 4.36 4.74
C GLY A 283 -6.52 3.94 5.36
N ASP A 284 -7.52 3.67 4.51
CA ASP A 284 -8.83 3.15 4.95
C ASP A 284 -9.31 2.02 4.03
N PRO A 285 -8.72 0.81 4.16
CA PRO A 285 -9.04 -0.30 3.28
C PRO A 285 -10.40 -0.93 3.61
N HIS A 286 -11.20 -1.25 2.58
CA HIS A 286 -12.53 -1.85 2.75
C HIS A 286 -12.62 -3.23 2.10
N TYR A 287 -13.23 -4.18 2.80
CA TYR A 287 -13.33 -5.57 2.39
C TYR A 287 -14.78 -6.06 2.46
N TRP A 288 -15.31 -6.56 1.35
CA TRP A 288 -16.62 -7.21 1.31
C TRP A 288 -16.45 -8.72 1.18
N VAL A 289 -16.89 -9.47 2.18
CA VAL A 289 -16.62 -10.91 2.30
C VAL A 289 -17.90 -11.73 2.16
N GLU A 290 -17.94 -12.57 1.13
CA GLU A 290 -19.06 -13.46 0.82
C GLU A 290 -18.99 -14.78 1.61
N GLU A 291 -19.90 -15.71 1.31
CA GLU A 291 -20.11 -16.97 2.04
C GLU A 291 -18.81 -17.78 2.18
N GLY A 292 -18.43 -18.12 3.42
CA GLY A 292 -17.21 -18.86 3.73
C GLY A 292 -15.91 -18.17 3.31
N GLY A 293 -15.96 -16.91 2.85
CA GLY A 293 -14.79 -16.12 2.52
C GLY A 293 -13.99 -15.73 3.75
N HIS A 294 -12.70 -15.45 3.55
CA HIS A 294 -11.78 -15.04 4.60
C HIS A 294 -10.94 -13.86 4.17
N VAL A 295 -10.84 -12.85 5.02
CA VAL A 295 -9.91 -11.73 4.84
C VAL A 295 -9.04 -11.53 6.06
N GLU A 296 -7.78 -11.21 5.85
CA GLU A 296 -6.82 -10.89 6.90
C GLU A 296 -6.12 -9.58 6.52
N LEU A 297 -6.14 -8.60 7.42
CA LEU A 297 -5.40 -7.35 7.31
C LEU A 297 -4.36 -7.33 8.41
N ASN A 298 -3.09 -7.32 8.01
CA ASN A 298 -1.94 -7.36 8.91
C ASN A 298 -1.13 -6.07 8.77
N GLY A 299 -1.01 -5.27 9.83
CA GLY A 299 -0.19 -4.07 9.86
C GLY A 299 1.06 -4.24 10.72
N ILE A 300 2.24 -4.05 10.14
CA ILE A 300 3.50 -3.93 10.89
C ILE A 300 3.99 -2.50 10.74
N ILE A 301 4.06 -1.75 11.84
CA ILE A 301 4.32 -0.30 11.80
C ILE A 301 5.55 0.00 12.65
N LEU A 302 6.56 0.63 12.03
CA LEU A 302 7.72 1.16 12.73
C LEU A 302 7.74 2.69 12.57
N GLY A 303 7.17 3.39 13.55
CA GLY A 303 7.09 4.86 13.55
C GLY A 303 8.34 5.49 14.17
N GLN A 304 8.91 6.48 13.49
CA GLN A 304 10.09 7.25 13.92
C GLN A 304 9.88 8.75 13.69
N LYS A 305 10.71 9.58 14.30
CA LYS A 305 10.70 11.05 14.19
C LYS A 305 9.31 11.63 14.50
N ASP A 306 8.75 12.44 13.61
CA ASP A 306 7.42 13.04 13.72
C ASP A 306 6.37 12.37 12.81
N PHE A 307 6.60 11.10 12.42
CA PHE A 307 5.74 10.38 11.48
C PHE A 307 4.31 10.22 12.03
N TYR A 308 3.34 10.70 11.25
CA TYR A 308 1.91 10.50 11.49
C TYR A 308 1.36 9.31 10.70
N VAL A 309 0.86 8.30 11.40
CA VAL A 309 0.25 7.10 10.79
C VAL A 309 -1.20 6.98 11.26
N ASP A 310 -2.14 6.85 10.33
CA ASP A 310 -3.54 6.55 10.60
C ASP A 310 -4.01 5.44 9.65
N LEU A 311 -3.86 4.20 10.10
CA LEU A 311 -4.22 3.02 9.32
C LEU A 311 -5.52 2.43 9.85
N GLY A 312 -6.54 2.50 9.01
CA GLY A 312 -7.85 1.93 9.25
C GLY A 312 -8.02 0.54 8.67
N GLY A 313 -9.28 0.13 8.60
CA GLY A 313 -9.70 -1.08 7.95
C GLY A 313 -11.13 -1.42 8.31
N ARG A 314 -11.98 -1.61 7.28
CA ARG A 314 -13.36 -2.03 7.47
C ARG A 314 -13.65 -3.34 6.75
N MET A 315 -14.13 -4.32 7.50
CA MET A 315 -14.51 -5.64 6.99
C MET A 315 -16.01 -5.82 7.11
N PHE A 316 -16.67 -6.02 5.99
CA PHE A 316 -18.08 -6.35 5.89
C PHE A 316 -18.22 -7.85 5.66
N LEU A 317 -18.55 -8.61 6.71
CA LEU A 317 -18.79 -10.04 6.66
C LEU A 317 -20.24 -10.29 6.25
N GLN A 318 -20.48 -10.33 4.94
CA GLN A 318 -21.81 -10.30 4.32
C GLN A 318 -22.38 -11.68 3.99
N GLY A 319 -21.54 -12.71 3.93
CA GLY A 319 -21.95 -14.08 3.66
C GLY A 319 -21.93 -14.99 4.90
N PRO A 320 -22.79 -16.04 4.95
CA PRO A 320 -22.75 -17.01 6.04
C PRO A 320 -21.38 -17.64 6.19
N GLY A 321 -20.87 -17.73 7.42
CA GLY A 321 -19.53 -18.28 7.69
C GLY A 321 -18.36 -17.42 7.22
N ALA A 322 -18.59 -16.19 6.75
CA ALA A 322 -17.51 -15.26 6.41
C ALA A 322 -16.67 -14.94 7.65
N SER A 323 -15.37 -14.72 7.45
CA SER A 323 -14.45 -14.43 8.55
C SER A 323 -13.43 -13.35 8.23
N GLY A 324 -12.99 -12.65 9.28
CA GLY A 324 -12.07 -11.53 9.19
C GLY A 324 -11.09 -11.46 10.37
N ILE A 325 -9.82 -11.15 10.09
CA ILE A 325 -8.82 -10.82 11.10
C ILE A 325 -8.21 -9.46 10.76
N ASN A 326 -8.25 -8.51 11.69
CA ASN A 326 -7.49 -7.26 11.59
C ASN A 326 -6.45 -7.24 12.71
N ALA A 327 -5.19 -7.49 12.37
CA ALA A 327 -4.10 -7.56 13.32
C ALA A 327 -3.06 -6.47 13.03
N SER A 328 -2.58 -5.81 14.07
CA SER A 328 -1.51 -4.82 13.94
C SER A 328 -0.48 -4.93 15.06
N LYS A 329 0.80 -4.83 14.71
CA LYS A 329 1.91 -4.64 15.64
C LYS A 329 2.67 -3.37 15.32
N SER A 330 2.79 -2.50 16.32
CA SER A 330 3.44 -1.20 16.18
C SER A 330 4.62 -1.06 17.13
N VAL A 331 5.74 -0.55 16.64
CA VAL A 331 6.88 -0.09 17.44
C VAL A 331 7.01 1.41 17.18
N ILE A 332 6.82 2.23 18.21
CA ILE A 332 6.61 3.67 18.06
C ILE A 332 7.69 4.41 18.84
N MET A 333 8.50 5.16 18.10
CA MET A 333 9.70 5.84 18.58
C MET A 333 9.56 7.36 18.45
N ASP A 334 10.49 8.09 19.08
CA ASP A 334 10.58 9.55 19.03
C ASP A 334 9.26 10.27 19.37
N GLU A 335 8.75 11.11 18.47
CA GLU A 335 7.51 11.88 18.60
C GLU A 335 6.41 11.36 17.67
N SER A 336 6.60 10.16 17.11
CA SER A 336 5.69 9.61 16.11
C SER A 336 4.35 9.23 16.73
N LYS A 337 3.30 9.37 15.91
CA LYS A 337 1.92 9.09 16.30
C LYS A 337 1.36 8.01 15.38
N VAL A 338 0.93 6.90 15.98
CA VAL A 338 0.25 5.82 15.27
C VAL A 338 -1.18 5.70 15.75
N ILE A 339 -2.10 5.75 14.80
CA ILE A 339 -3.52 5.50 14.98
C ILE A 339 -3.87 4.25 14.21
N THR A 340 -4.50 3.30 14.88
CA THR A 340 -5.07 2.10 14.25
C THR A 340 -6.58 2.13 14.36
N ARG A 341 -7.28 1.89 13.26
CA ARG A 341 -8.74 1.79 13.24
C ARG A 341 -9.10 0.42 12.66
N GLY A 342 -10.08 -0.22 13.27
CA GLY A 342 -10.54 -1.52 12.79
C GLY A 342 -12.02 -1.65 13.05
N VAL A 343 -12.81 -1.80 11.98
CA VAL A 343 -14.24 -2.08 12.09
C VAL A 343 -14.54 -3.41 11.43
N ILE A 344 -15.08 -4.36 12.20
CA ILE A 344 -15.63 -5.60 11.65
C ILE A 344 -17.15 -5.56 11.83
N GLU A 345 -17.86 -5.66 10.71
CA GLU A 345 -19.32 -5.69 10.64
C GLU A 345 -19.79 -7.07 10.19
N ALA A 346 -20.57 -7.73 11.04
CA ALA A 346 -21.19 -9.03 10.77
C ALA A 346 -22.65 -8.84 10.34
N ASP A 347 -22.91 -9.07 9.06
CA ASP A 347 -24.25 -8.94 8.45
C ASP A 347 -24.91 -10.31 8.18
N ALA A 348 -24.17 -11.40 8.37
CA ALA A 348 -24.61 -12.76 8.06
C ALA A 348 -24.28 -13.76 9.19
N PRO A 349 -25.03 -14.87 9.28
CA PRO A 349 -24.90 -15.80 10.38
C PRO A 349 -23.58 -16.58 10.37
N LYS A 350 -23.19 -17.09 11.55
CA LYS A 350 -21.96 -17.88 11.77
C LYS A 350 -20.67 -17.17 11.36
N THR A 351 -20.68 -15.84 11.31
CA THR A 351 -19.51 -15.04 10.98
C THR A 351 -18.53 -14.96 12.14
N LYS A 352 -17.24 -14.83 11.83
CA LYS A 352 -16.18 -14.75 12.86
C LYS A 352 -15.24 -13.58 12.59
N GLY A 353 -15.03 -12.73 13.57
CA GLY A 353 -14.19 -11.55 13.46
C GLY A 353 -13.26 -11.40 14.66
N HIS A 354 -12.01 -11.06 14.41
CA HIS A 354 -11.05 -10.76 15.46
C HIS A 354 -10.23 -9.52 15.12
N ILE A 355 -10.11 -8.61 16.07
CA ILE A 355 -9.22 -7.44 15.98
C ILE A 355 -8.15 -7.57 17.07
N SER A 356 -6.87 -7.54 16.70
CA SER A 356 -5.75 -7.57 17.65
C SER A 356 -4.82 -6.38 17.40
N CYS A 357 -4.59 -5.55 18.41
CA CYS A 357 -3.75 -4.36 18.30
C CYS A 357 -2.69 -4.33 19.40
N ASP A 358 -1.45 -4.67 19.04
CA ASP A 358 -0.33 -4.60 19.96
C ASP A 358 0.58 -3.41 19.62
N ALA A 359 1.02 -2.65 20.63
CA ALA A 359 1.97 -1.57 20.43
C ALA A 359 3.02 -1.49 21.53
N LEU A 360 4.25 -1.26 21.10
CA LEU A 360 5.41 -1.02 21.95
C LEU A 360 5.85 0.44 21.82
N LEU A 361 5.69 1.21 22.90
CA LEU A 361 6.13 2.60 23.00
C LEU A 361 7.57 2.65 23.46
N MET A 362 8.44 3.21 22.63
CA MET A 362 9.89 3.31 22.85
C MET A 362 10.34 4.70 23.34
N SER A 363 9.42 5.66 23.40
CA SER A 363 9.66 7.05 23.80
C SER A 363 8.50 7.55 24.67
N ASP A 364 8.78 8.50 25.56
CA ASP A 364 7.75 9.20 26.35
C ASP A 364 6.86 10.11 25.51
N LYS A 365 7.30 10.47 24.30
CA LYS A 365 6.56 11.32 23.36
C LYS A 365 5.82 10.53 22.29
N ALA A 366 6.08 9.22 22.18
CA ALA A 366 5.39 8.34 21.25
C ALA A 366 3.92 8.19 21.63
N VAL A 367 3.03 8.25 20.63
CA VAL A 367 1.58 8.15 20.83
C VAL A 367 1.01 6.98 20.05
N MET A 368 0.24 6.14 20.74
CA MET A 368 -0.60 5.11 20.13
C MET A 368 -2.07 5.39 20.45
N GLU A 369 -2.91 5.42 19.42
CA GLU A 369 -4.36 5.41 19.55
C GLU A 369 -4.94 4.19 18.82
N THR A 370 -5.95 3.56 19.41
CA THR A 370 -6.66 2.45 18.79
C THR A 370 -8.17 2.69 18.86
N TYR A 371 -8.84 2.54 17.72
CA TYR A 371 -10.28 2.75 17.57
C TYR A 371 -10.94 1.50 16.97
N PRO A 372 -11.16 0.44 17.78
CA PRO A 372 -11.85 -0.76 17.35
C PRO A 372 -13.38 -0.54 17.32
N GLY A 373 -14.04 -1.16 16.36
CA GLY A 373 -15.49 -1.21 16.23
C GLY A 373 -15.94 -2.63 15.87
N LEU A 374 -16.79 -3.21 16.71
CA LEU A 374 -17.43 -4.49 16.42
C LEU A 374 -18.93 -4.22 16.24
N VAL A 375 -19.46 -4.55 15.06
CA VAL A 375 -20.87 -4.36 14.73
C VAL A 375 -21.44 -5.72 14.39
N SER A 376 -22.37 -6.22 15.21
CA SER A 376 -23.15 -7.41 14.86
C SER A 376 -24.58 -7.03 14.51
N ARG A 377 -25.06 -7.47 13.34
CA ARG A 377 -26.48 -7.38 12.93
C ARG A 377 -27.20 -8.72 13.01
N VAL A 378 -26.52 -9.75 13.51
CA VAL A 378 -27.02 -11.12 13.67
C VAL A 378 -26.70 -11.64 15.08
N ASP A 379 -27.46 -12.64 15.55
CA ASP A 379 -27.34 -13.15 16.92
C ASP A 379 -26.20 -14.19 17.08
N ASP A 380 -25.76 -14.83 16.00
CA ASP A 380 -24.81 -15.95 16.01
C ASP A 380 -23.44 -15.61 15.39
N ALA A 381 -23.05 -14.33 15.43
CA ALA A 381 -21.69 -13.89 15.09
C ALA A 381 -20.75 -13.97 16.29
N GLU A 382 -19.50 -14.36 16.04
CA GLU A 382 -18.42 -14.34 17.04
C GLU A 382 -17.44 -13.21 16.69
N LEU A 383 -17.60 -12.06 17.34
CA LEU A 383 -16.71 -10.90 17.18
C LEU A 383 -15.91 -10.66 18.46
N SER A 384 -14.59 -10.49 18.33
CA SER A 384 -13.69 -10.27 19.46
C SER A 384 -12.68 -9.19 19.16
N HIS A 385 -12.17 -8.56 20.22
CA HIS A 385 -11.13 -7.56 20.14
C HIS A 385 -10.19 -7.68 21.33
N GLU A 386 -8.90 -7.54 21.07
CA GLU A 386 -7.85 -7.37 22.07
C GLU A 386 -6.91 -6.24 21.68
N ALA A 387 -6.38 -5.54 22.68
CA ALA A 387 -5.34 -4.55 22.48
C ALA A 387 -4.36 -4.55 23.67
N ALA A 388 -3.06 -4.55 23.37
CA ALA A 388 -2.00 -4.44 24.36
C ALA A 388 -1.04 -3.32 23.97
N ILE A 389 -1.14 -2.19 24.67
CA ILE A 389 -0.29 -1.02 24.45
C ILE A 389 0.57 -0.83 25.69
N GLY A 390 1.89 -0.80 25.52
CA GLY A 390 2.79 -0.66 26.66
C GLY A 390 4.20 -0.28 26.26
N LYS A 391 5.02 -0.07 27.28
CA LYS A 391 6.47 0.08 27.15
C LYS A 391 7.15 -1.26 27.40
N ILE A 392 8.42 -1.39 27.02
CA ILE A 392 9.25 -2.51 27.45
C ILE A 392 9.30 -2.52 28.98
N ARG A 393 9.14 -3.70 29.59
CA ARG A 393 9.22 -3.81 31.05
C ARG A 393 10.68 -3.72 31.49
N GLU A 394 10.95 -2.89 32.49
CA GLU A 394 12.29 -2.75 33.07
C GLU A 394 12.85 -4.09 33.56
N GLU A 395 11.99 -4.99 34.07
CA GLU A 395 12.38 -6.33 34.50
C GLU A 395 12.89 -7.21 33.34
N GLU A 396 12.29 -7.09 32.16
CA GLU A 396 12.71 -7.84 30.95
C GLU A 396 14.08 -7.33 30.46
N LEU A 397 14.27 -6.02 30.44
CA LEU A 397 15.56 -5.39 30.12
C LEU A 397 16.63 -5.78 31.14
N PHE A 398 16.36 -5.60 32.43
CA PHE A 398 17.28 -5.95 33.50
C PHE A 398 17.67 -7.42 33.45
N TYR A 399 16.71 -8.32 33.19
CA TYR A 399 17.00 -9.74 33.02
C TYR A 399 17.98 -10.00 31.88
N LEU A 400 17.73 -9.44 30.69
CA LEU A 400 18.62 -9.61 29.54
C LEU A 400 20.00 -8.99 29.77
N MET A 401 20.06 -7.81 30.39
CA MET A 401 21.31 -7.14 30.73
C MET A 401 22.11 -7.93 31.77
N SER A 402 21.45 -8.55 32.74
CA SER A 402 22.10 -9.45 33.71
C SER A 402 22.73 -10.68 33.07
N ARG A 403 22.32 -11.03 31.84
CA ARG A 403 22.93 -12.11 31.03
C ARG A 403 24.08 -11.63 30.13
N GLY A 404 24.49 -10.37 30.25
CA GLY A 404 25.65 -9.81 29.56
C GLY A 404 25.33 -9.10 28.24
N LEU A 405 24.05 -8.85 27.94
CA LEU A 405 23.67 -7.93 26.86
C LEU A 405 23.79 -6.49 27.35
N ASP A 406 24.17 -5.59 26.46
CA ASP A 406 23.95 -4.16 26.70
C ASP A 406 22.45 -3.85 26.50
N GLU A 407 22.02 -2.68 26.97
CA GLU A 407 20.62 -2.25 26.92
C GLU A 407 20.09 -2.18 25.49
N GLU A 408 20.94 -1.76 24.54
CA GLU A 408 20.63 -1.68 23.11
C GLU A 408 20.30 -3.07 22.53
N LYS A 409 21.18 -4.05 22.71
CA LYS A 409 20.94 -5.43 22.22
C LYS A 409 19.79 -6.10 22.94
N ALA A 410 19.62 -5.84 24.23
CA ALA A 410 18.47 -6.34 24.99
C ALA A 410 17.15 -5.81 24.39
N THR A 411 17.10 -4.51 24.11
CA THR A 411 15.97 -3.85 23.48
C THR A 411 15.70 -4.39 22.08
N GLN A 412 16.71 -4.51 21.23
CA GLN A 412 16.59 -5.10 19.88
C GLN A 412 16.02 -6.53 19.94
N LEU A 413 16.45 -7.33 20.91
CA LEU A 413 15.97 -8.71 21.07
C LEU A 413 14.48 -8.75 21.47
N ILE A 414 14.05 -7.86 22.36
CA ILE A 414 12.64 -7.74 22.78
C ILE A 414 11.78 -7.29 21.58
N VAL A 415 12.18 -6.23 20.88
CA VAL A 415 11.47 -5.71 19.70
C VAL A 415 11.36 -6.78 18.61
N LYS A 416 12.45 -7.52 18.35
CA LYS A 416 12.46 -8.62 17.39
C LYS A 416 11.47 -9.71 17.79
N GLY A 417 11.50 -10.17 19.05
CA GLY A 417 10.57 -11.19 19.55
C GLY A 417 9.11 -10.72 19.51
N PHE A 418 8.87 -9.43 19.72
CA PHE A 418 7.56 -8.82 19.61
C PHE A 418 6.99 -8.88 18.19
N LEU A 419 7.81 -8.58 17.17
CA LEU A 419 7.40 -8.54 15.76
C LEU A 419 7.38 -9.93 15.07
N ASP A 420 8.21 -10.87 15.52
CA ASP A 420 8.42 -12.20 14.91
C ASP A 420 7.13 -12.94 14.49
N PRO A 421 6.03 -12.92 15.29
CA PRO A 421 4.80 -13.61 14.90
C PRO A 421 4.18 -13.12 13.58
N MET A 422 4.33 -11.83 13.24
CA MET A 422 3.77 -11.23 12.02
C MET A 422 4.74 -11.26 10.83
N LEU A 423 6.00 -11.67 11.07
CA LEU A 423 7.06 -11.69 10.06
C LEU A 423 7.15 -13.01 9.29
N LYS A 424 6.37 -14.03 9.65
CA LYS A 424 6.50 -15.40 9.11
C LYS A 424 6.24 -15.51 7.60
N ASP A 425 5.32 -14.72 7.08
CA ASP A 425 4.92 -14.74 5.67
C ASP A 425 5.58 -13.61 4.86
N ILE A 426 6.50 -12.86 5.49
CA ILE A 426 7.30 -11.83 4.81
C ILE A 426 8.50 -12.50 4.13
N PRO A 427 8.76 -12.21 2.84
CA PRO A 427 9.91 -12.76 2.13
C PRO A 427 11.24 -12.43 2.83
N MET A 428 12.20 -13.36 2.74
CA MET A 428 13.46 -13.30 3.48
C MET A 428 14.26 -12.02 3.22
N GLU A 429 14.20 -11.50 1.99
CA GLU A 429 14.91 -10.31 1.55
C GLU A 429 14.47 -9.08 2.36
N PHE A 430 13.18 -8.97 2.65
CA PHE A 430 12.60 -7.85 3.41
C PHE A 430 12.76 -8.00 4.92
N LEU A 431 12.86 -9.23 5.42
CA LEU A 431 13.18 -9.46 6.84
C LEU A 431 14.53 -8.88 7.22
N VAL A 432 15.49 -8.84 6.30
CA VAL A 432 16.80 -8.20 6.51
C VAL A 432 16.64 -6.68 6.68
N GLU A 433 15.83 -6.04 5.84
CA GLU A 433 15.58 -4.59 5.92
C GLU A 433 14.85 -4.21 7.22
N ILE A 434 13.78 -4.93 7.56
CA ILE A 434 13.04 -4.71 8.82
C ILE A 434 13.98 -4.82 10.03
N ARG A 435 14.83 -5.86 10.06
CA ARG A 435 15.82 -6.04 11.15
C ARG A 435 16.80 -4.89 11.22
N LYS A 436 17.33 -4.43 10.08
CA LYS A 436 18.26 -3.30 10.04
C LYS A 436 17.62 -2.00 10.54
N ILE A 437 16.35 -1.76 10.21
CA ILE A 437 15.62 -0.59 10.71
C ILE A 437 15.41 -0.67 12.22
N ILE A 438 15.07 -1.85 12.75
CA ILE A 438 14.99 -2.07 14.20
C ILE A 438 16.34 -1.77 14.86
N GLU A 439 17.44 -2.27 14.29
CA GLU A 439 18.79 -2.02 14.82
C GLU A 439 19.10 -0.51 14.85
N LEU A 440 18.89 0.19 13.73
CA LEU A 440 19.14 1.64 13.62
C LEU A 440 18.28 2.45 14.61
N ALA A 441 16.99 2.14 14.70
CA ALA A 441 16.06 2.91 15.50
C ALA A 441 16.26 2.68 17.01
N VAL A 442 16.73 1.50 17.43
CA VAL A 442 17.11 1.23 18.83
C VAL A 442 18.48 1.82 19.19
N SER A 443 19.40 1.94 18.24
CA SER A 443 20.74 2.51 18.48
C SER A 443 20.78 4.03 18.67
N GLY A 444 19.62 4.71 18.64
CA GLY A 444 19.53 6.18 18.74
C GLY A 444 20.09 6.92 17.51
N GLY A 445 20.15 6.23 16.36
CA GLY A 445 20.84 6.71 15.17
C GLY A 445 19.99 7.60 14.25
N MET A 446 19.69 8.83 14.68
CA MET A 446 19.80 10.05 13.87
C MET A 446 19.70 11.31 14.72
#